data_AF-A0A1R1YG14-F1
#
_entry.id   AF-A0A1R1YG14-F1
#
_cell.length_a   1.000
_cell.length_b   1.000
_cell.length_c   1.000
_cell.angle_alpha   90.00
_cell.angle_beta   90.00
_cell.angle_gamma   90.00
#
_symmetry.space_group_name_H-M   'P 1'
#
loop_
_entity.id
_entity.type
_entity.pdbx_description
1 polymer ?
#
loop_
_entity_poly.entity_id
_entity_poly.type
_entity_poly.pdbx_seq_one_letter_code
_entity_poly.pdbx_strand_id
1 'polypeptide(L)'
;MSKMNYNDFEYKCEGNANLVVKYSGSDHNLKGSLLRLEKTGIDSKIPDEENPNFPRQINKGLYHDAIRDLVGIEHIFSIKKIETSSKFLDDISKKVDPKRPIFRKNKTRIDTNKSTAFITKDATEPIQGFDAYSVEFKVFIQKLFTWQHKIIREHK
;
A
#
# COMPACT_ATOMS: atom_id res chain seq x y z
N MET A 1 -22.85 4.49 0.12
CA MET A 1 -21.99 3.30 0.32
C MET A 1 -22.33 2.71 1.68
N SER A 2 -22.51 1.39 1.76
CA SER A 2 -22.60 0.68 3.03
C SER A 2 -21.41 1.04 3.91
N LYS A 3 -21.64 1.23 5.21
CA LYS A 3 -20.57 1.51 6.17
C LYS A 3 -19.62 0.31 6.21
N MET A 4 -18.36 0.51 5.86
CA MET A 4 -17.37 -0.57 5.88
C MET A 4 -17.24 -1.15 7.30
N ASN A 5 -17.33 -2.47 7.40
CA ASN A 5 -17.12 -3.21 8.64
C ASN A 5 -15.69 -3.77 8.66
N TYR A 6 -14.91 -3.46 9.70
CA TYR A 6 -13.55 -3.96 9.83
C TYR A 6 -13.47 -5.49 9.92
N ASN A 7 -14.57 -6.15 10.33
CA ASN A 7 -14.64 -7.61 10.36
C ASN A 7 -14.61 -8.25 8.98
N ASP A 8 -14.96 -7.51 7.93
CA ASP A 8 -14.96 -8.00 6.55
C ASP A 8 -13.57 -7.93 5.88
N PHE A 9 -12.53 -7.60 6.64
CA PHE A 9 -11.17 -7.45 6.12
C PHE A 9 -10.15 -8.32 6.85
N GLU A 10 -9.25 -8.94 6.10
CA GLU A 10 -8.20 -9.81 6.62
C GLU A 10 -6.81 -9.35 6.20
N TYR A 11 -5.84 -9.47 7.09
CA TYR A 11 -4.44 -9.18 6.78
C TYR A 11 -3.97 -10.00 5.56
N LYS A 12 -3.39 -9.31 4.57
CA LYS A 12 -2.79 -9.94 3.38
C LYS A 12 -1.28 -9.77 3.37
N CYS A 13 -0.79 -8.53 3.38
CA CYS A 13 0.64 -8.24 3.35
C CYS A 13 0.95 -6.80 3.81
N GLU A 14 2.24 -6.46 3.95
CA GLU A 14 2.66 -5.08 4.21
C GLU A 14 4.03 -4.74 3.63
N GLY A 15 4.17 -3.49 3.15
CA GLY A 15 5.43 -2.86 2.76
C GLY A 15 5.93 -1.88 3.82
N ASN A 16 6.82 -0.95 3.45
CA ASN A 16 7.24 0.12 4.38
C ASN A 16 6.11 1.15 4.60
N ALA A 17 5.46 1.58 3.51
CA ALA A 17 4.51 2.71 3.54
C ALA A 17 3.05 2.30 3.74
N ASN A 18 2.67 1.05 3.41
CA ASN A 18 1.28 0.62 3.47
C ASN A 18 1.15 -0.78 4.06
N LEU A 19 0.03 -1.02 4.76
CA LEU A 19 -0.50 -2.34 5.10
C LEU A 19 -1.68 -2.63 4.18
N VAL A 20 -1.81 -3.87 3.73
CA VAL A 20 -2.85 -4.30 2.79
C VAL A 20 -3.71 -5.37 3.44
N VAL A 21 -5.03 -5.15 3.41
CA VAL A 21 -6.03 -6.13 3.84
C VAL A 21 -6.90 -6.55 2.67
N LYS A 22 -7.30 -7.82 2.61
CA LYS A 22 -8.20 -8.38 1.61
C LYS A 22 -9.64 -8.34 2.13
N TYR A 23 -10.59 -8.02 1.27
CA TYR A 23 -12.02 -8.14 1.58
C TYR A 23 -12.46 -9.60 1.62
N SER A 24 -13.10 -10.02 2.71
CA SER A 24 -13.68 -11.35 2.93
C SER A 24 -15.15 -11.32 3.38
N GLY A 25 -15.81 -10.15 3.32
CA GLY A 25 -17.23 -10.02 3.62
C GLY A 25 -18.16 -10.43 2.46
N SER A 26 -19.45 -10.16 2.63
CA SER A 26 -20.52 -10.57 1.70
C SER A 26 -20.92 -9.52 0.66
N ASP A 27 -20.40 -8.29 0.73
CA ASP A 27 -20.69 -7.24 -0.26
C ASP A 27 -20.06 -7.59 -1.61
N HIS A 28 -20.92 -7.93 -2.57
CA HIS A 28 -20.51 -8.31 -3.92
C HIS A 28 -19.70 -7.22 -4.63
N ASN A 29 -19.89 -5.93 -4.30
CA ASN A 29 -19.14 -4.83 -4.91
C ASN A 29 -17.68 -4.77 -4.44
N LEU A 30 -17.36 -5.41 -3.32
CA LEU A 30 -16.03 -5.42 -2.71
C LEU A 30 -15.33 -6.76 -2.87
N LYS A 31 -16.03 -7.79 -3.39
CA LYS A 31 -15.45 -9.11 -3.62
C LYS A 31 -14.21 -9.01 -4.53
N GLY A 32 -13.13 -9.70 -4.15
CA GLY A 32 -11.87 -9.66 -4.86
C GLY A 32 -11.15 -8.31 -4.78
N SER A 33 -11.46 -7.47 -3.79
CA SER A 33 -10.81 -6.19 -3.56
C SER A 33 -9.83 -6.21 -2.39
N LEU A 34 -8.85 -5.31 -2.47
CA LEU A 34 -7.86 -5.03 -1.45
C LEU A 34 -8.02 -3.60 -0.95
N LEU A 35 -7.89 -3.40 0.35
CA LEU A 35 -7.81 -2.10 0.99
C LEU A 35 -6.35 -1.83 1.40
N ARG A 36 -5.82 -0.69 0.94
CA ARG A 36 -4.47 -0.22 1.21
C ARG A 36 -4.53 0.90 2.25
N LEU A 37 -3.91 0.65 3.39
CA LEU A 37 -3.90 1.52 4.56
C LEU A 37 -2.50 2.10 4.75
N GLU A 38 -2.41 3.42 4.90
CA GLU A 38 -1.12 4.07 5.13
C GLU A 38 -0.58 3.75 6.52
N LYS A 39 0.74 3.72 6.61
CA LYS A 39 1.45 3.53 7.87
C LYS A 39 2.23 4.76 8.26
N THR A 40 2.39 4.93 9.56
CA THR A 40 3.28 5.91 10.18
C THR A 40 4.29 5.20 11.08
N GLY A 41 5.42 5.84 11.35
CA GLY A 41 6.39 5.32 12.31
C GLY A 41 5.83 5.40 13.74
N ILE A 42 6.31 4.53 14.62
CA ILE A 42 5.85 4.54 16.01
C ILE A 42 6.24 5.85 16.72
N ASP A 43 7.47 6.29 16.49
CA ASP A 43 8.05 7.51 17.07
C ASP A 43 7.83 8.75 16.20
N SER A 44 7.13 8.59 15.07
CA SER A 44 6.79 9.72 14.21
C SER A 44 5.83 10.63 14.98
N LYS A 45 6.35 11.78 15.41
CA LYS A 45 5.48 12.93 15.68
C LYS A 45 4.70 13.22 14.41
N ILE A 46 3.41 13.55 14.56
CA ILE A 46 2.56 13.98 13.46
C ILE A 46 3.35 15.05 12.71
N PRO A 47 3.65 14.88 11.41
CA PRO A 47 4.27 15.96 10.65
C PRO A 47 3.32 17.15 10.74
N ASP A 48 3.81 18.29 11.21
CA ASP A 48 3.06 19.55 11.11
C ASP A 48 2.68 19.71 9.64
N GLU A 49 1.39 19.59 9.31
CA GLU A 49 0.88 19.73 7.95
C GLU A 49 1.22 21.11 7.36
N GLU A 50 1.62 22.07 8.20
CA GLU A 50 2.05 23.42 7.86
C GLU A 50 3.54 23.56 7.51
N ASN A 51 4.38 22.52 7.56
CA ASN A 51 5.78 22.67 7.18
C ASN A 51 5.93 22.78 5.64
N PRO A 52 6.26 23.96 5.08
CA PRO A 52 6.33 24.18 3.63
C PRO A 52 7.49 23.44 2.95
N ASN A 53 8.43 22.86 3.73
CA ASN A 53 9.52 22.03 3.22
C ASN A 53 9.18 20.53 3.18
N PHE A 54 8.01 20.11 3.67
CA PHE A 54 7.54 18.76 3.40
C PHE A 54 6.98 18.71 1.97
N PRO A 55 7.41 17.76 1.12
CA PRO A 55 6.84 17.64 -0.22
C PRO A 55 5.33 17.49 -0.07
N ARG A 56 4.58 18.45 -0.64
CA ARG A 56 3.10 18.46 -0.71
C ARG A 56 2.62 17.02 -0.87
N GLN A 57 1.72 16.56 0.00
CA GLN A 57 1.12 15.23 -0.11
C GLN A 57 0.72 15.01 -1.57
N ILE A 58 1.51 14.20 -2.30
CA ILE A 58 1.24 13.93 -3.70
C ILE A 58 -0.13 13.26 -3.71
N ASN A 59 -1.06 13.82 -4.48
CA ASN A 59 -2.37 13.20 -4.66
C ASN A 59 -2.13 11.83 -5.31
N LYS A 60 -2.18 10.76 -4.50
CA LYS A 60 -1.88 9.40 -4.94
C LYS A 60 -2.79 8.95 -6.08
N GLY A 61 -4.01 9.48 -6.17
CA GLY A 61 -4.91 9.27 -7.30
C GLY A 61 -4.31 9.83 -8.59
N LEU A 62 -3.95 11.12 -8.58
CA LEU A 62 -3.35 11.77 -9.75
C LEU A 62 -2.04 11.11 -10.19
N TYR A 63 -1.17 10.76 -9.24
CA TYR A 63 0.06 10.04 -9.55
C TYR A 63 -0.22 8.67 -10.18
N HIS A 64 -1.22 7.96 -9.64
CA HIS A 64 -1.62 6.67 -10.18
C HIS A 64 -2.14 6.77 -11.60
N ASP A 65 -2.97 7.77 -11.90
CA ASP A 65 -3.51 7.99 -13.24
C ASP A 65 -2.40 8.33 -14.24
N ALA A 66 -1.45 9.19 -13.86
CA ALA A 66 -0.29 9.48 -14.69
C ALA A 66 0.56 8.23 -15.00
N ILE A 67 0.80 7.36 -14.00
CA ILE A 67 1.52 6.10 -14.23
C ILE A 67 0.70 5.15 -15.11
N ARG A 68 -0.62 5.11 -14.93
CA ARG A 68 -1.53 4.29 -15.74
C ARG A 68 -1.49 4.67 -17.20
N ASP A 69 -1.44 5.96 -17.51
CA ASP A 69 -1.33 6.46 -18.89
C ASP A 69 0.03 6.11 -19.53
N LEU A 70 1.10 6.07 -18.74
CA LEU A 70 2.45 5.74 -19.23
C LEU A 70 2.68 4.24 -19.43
N VAL A 71 2.12 3.39 -18.57
CA VAL A 71 2.34 1.94 -18.58
C VAL A 71 1.31 1.21 -19.44
N GLY A 72 0.09 1.73 -19.53
CA GLY A 72 -1.04 1.07 -20.19
C GLY A 72 -2.14 0.70 -19.18
N ILE A 73 -3.39 1.01 -19.54
CA ILE A 73 -4.57 0.82 -18.69
C ILE A 73 -4.89 -0.66 -18.42
N GLU A 74 -4.40 -1.56 -19.26
CA GLU A 74 -4.57 -3.01 -19.20
C GLU A 74 -3.66 -3.68 -18.16
N HIS A 75 -2.57 -3.00 -17.78
CA HIS A 75 -1.56 -3.52 -16.86
C HIS A 75 -1.72 -2.99 -15.43
N ILE A 76 -2.55 -1.96 -15.23
CA ILE A 76 -2.71 -1.29 -13.95
C ILE A 76 -4.19 -1.25 -13.56
N PHE A 77 -4.51 -1.89 -12.43
CA PHE A 77 -5.84 -1.82 -11.85
C PHE A 77 -6.15 -0.41 -11.35
N SER A 78 -7.36 0.06 -11.61
CA SER A 78 -7.85 1.31 -11.03
C SER A 78 -7.77 1.27 -9.51
N ILE A 79 -7.35 2.38 -8.90
CA ILE A 79 -7.49 2.61 -7.48
C ILE A 79 -8.67 3.56 -7.25
N LYS A 80 -9.45 3.30 -6.21
CA LYS A 80 -10.52 4.19 -5.77
C LYS A 80 -10.21 4.68 -4.38
N LYS A 81 -10.21 6.00 -4.19
CA LYS A 81 -10.10 6.62 -2.88
C LYS A 81 -11.42 6.43 -2.14
N ILE A 82 -11.36 6.02 -0.88
CA ILE A 82 -12.52 5.82 -0.01
C ILE A 82 -12.30 6.53 1.31
N GLU A 83 -13.39 6.96 1.94
CA GLU A 83 -13.35 7.57 3.26
C GLU A 83 -13.22 6.49 4.35
N THR A 84 -12.48 6.83 5.40
CA THR A 84 -12.25 6.00 6.58
C THR A 84 -12.44 6.83 7.84
N SER A 85 -12.90 6.19 8.90
CA SER A 85 -12.92 6.80 10.23
C SER A 85 -11.72 6.33 11.05
N SER A 86 -11.24 7.18 11.96
CA SER A 86 -10.17 6.81 12.90
C SER A 86 -10.53 5.54 13.67
N LYS A 87 -11.79 5.42 14.14
CA LYS A 87 -12.29 4.21 14.80
C LYS A 87 -12.16 2.95 13.93
N PHE A 88 -12.54 3.03 12.65
CA PHE A 88 -12.41 1.89 11.74
C PHE A 88 -10.95 1.48 11.55
N LEU A 89 -10.03 2.45 11.43
CA LEU A 89 -8.61 2.18 11.30
C LEU A 89 -8.00 1.58 12.57
N ASP A 90 -8.41 2.07 13.75
CA ASP A 90 -8.01 1.50 15.04
C ASP A 90 -8.48 0.05 15.18
N ASP A 91 -9.75 -0.22 14.85
CA ASP A 91 -10.35 -1.55 14.95
C ASP A 91 -9.66 -2.54 13.98
N ILE A 92 -9.37 -2.12 12.74
CA ILE A 92 -8.54 -2.91 11.81
C ILE A 92 -7.14 -3.12 12.40
N SER A 93 -6.49 -2.07 12.91
CA SER A 93 -5.13 -2.15 13.43
C SER A 93 -5.01 -3.22 14.52
N LYS A 94 -5.95 -3.24 15.46
CA LYS A 94 -6.02 -4.26 16.52
C LYS A 94 -6.26 -5.65 15.94
N LYS A 95 -7.17 -5.79 14.98
CA LYS A 95 -7.49 -7.08 14.34
C LYS A 95 -6.30 -7.69 13.60
N VAL A 96 -5.53 -6.88 12.87
CA VAL A 96 -4.44 -7.38 12.03
C VAL A 96 -3.12 -7.54 12.77
N ASP A 97 -2.90 -6.83 13.88
CA ASP A 97 -1.62 -6.82 14.60
C ASP A 97 -1.05 -8.22 14.92
N PRO A 98 -1.85 -9.19 15.38
CA PRO A 98 -1.34 -10.54 15.65
C PRO A 98 -0.74 -11.24 14.41
N LYS A 99 -1.19 -10.89 13.20
CA LYS A 99 -0.72 -11.48 11.92
C LYS A 99 0.51 -10.76 11.35
N ARG A 100 0.91 -9.62 11.92
CA ARG A 100 2.02 -8.80 11.41
C ARG A 100 3.37 -9.33 11.90
N PRO A 101 4.42 -9.34 11.05
CA PRO A 101 5.77 -9.69 11.47
C PRO A 101 6.30 -8.78 12.58
N ILE A 102 6.95 -9.33 13.60
CA ILE A 102 7.44 -8.59 14.78
C ILE A 102 8.31 -7.38 14.38
N PHE A 103 9.24 -7.56 13.45
CA PHE A 103 10.12 -6.48 12.99
C PHE A 103 9.38 -5.34 12.27
N ARG A 104 8.18 -5.58 11.73
CA ARG A 104 7.31 -4.56 11.13
C ARG A 104 6.53 -3.80 12.19
N LYS A 105 5.99 -4.53 13.17
CA LYS A 105 5.26 -3.97 14.32
C LYS A 105 6.11 -2.97 15.07
N ASN A 106 7.36 -3.32 15.36
CA ASN A 106 8.28 -2.46 16.13
C ASN A 106 8.72 -1.19 15.39
N LYS A 107 8.44 -1.06 14.09
CA LYS A 107 8.83 0.12 13.29
C LYS A 107 7.66 1.00 12.88
N THR A 108 6.49 0.40 12.64
CA THR A 108 5.38 1.07 11.97
C THR A 108 4.02 0.59 12.47
N ARG A 109 3.05 1.49 12.48
CA ARG A 109 1.63 1.21 12.75
C ARG A 109 0.76 1.78 11.63
N ILE A 110 -0.49 1.33 11.53
CA ILE A 110 -1.48 1.99 10.66
C ILE A 110 -1.63 3.44 11.14
N ASP A 111 -1.67 4.39 10.21
CA ASP A 111 -1.92 5.79 10.51
C ASP A 111 -3.43 6.01 10.68
N THR A 112 -3.87 6.04 11.94
CA THR A 112 -5.29 6.09 12.32
C THR A 112 -5.87 7.50 12.25
N ASN A 113 -5.04 8.50 11.93
CA ASN A 113 -5.47 9.87 11.65
C ASN A 113 -5.91 10.07 10.19
N LYS A 114 -5.68 9.10 9.30
CA LYS A 114 -6.08 9.20 7.91
C LYS A 114 -7.60 9.12 7.77
N SER A 115 -8.17 10.13 7.13
CA SER A 115 -9.60 10.16 6.76
C SER A 115 -9.89 9.36 5.49
N THR A 116 -8.87 8.84 4.80
CA THR A 116 -9.03 8.17 3.52
C THR A 116 -8.07 7.01 3.34
N ALA A 117 -8.49 6.01 2.58
CA ALA A 117 -7.71 4.85 2.14
C ALA A 117 -7.94 4.59 0.64
N PHE A 118 -7.25 3.59 0.08
CA PHE A 118 -7.42 3.20 -1.33
C PHE A 118 -7.87 1.76 -1.46
N ILE A 119 -8.93 1.54 -2.24
CA ILE A 119 -9.37 0.22 -2.66
C ILE A 119 -8.92 -0.09 -4.09
N THR A 120 -8.52 -1.32 -4.34
CA THR A 120 -8.10 -1.80 -5.66
C THR A 120 -8.42 -3.29 -5.83
N LYS A 121 -8.31 -3.81 -7.05
CA LYS A 121 -8.53 -5.25 -7.31
C LYS A 121 -7.37 -6.08 -6.74
N ASP A 122 -7.70 -7.25 -6.21
CA ASP A 122 -6.72 -8.25 -5.81
C ASP A 122 -6.17 -8.98 -7.03
N ALA A 123 -4.90 -8.75 -7.35
CA ALA A 123 -4.20 -9.40 -8.46
C ALA A 123 -4.04 -10.92 -8.27
N THR A 124 -4.20 -11.41 -7.04
CA THR A 124 -4.07 -12.84 -6.71
C THR A 124 -5.43 -13.52 -6.59
N GLU A 125 -6.54 -12.83 -6.87
CA GLU A 125 -7.86 -13.44 -6.80
C GLU A 125 -8.02 -14.45 -7.94
N PRO A 126 -8.37 -15.72 -7.65
CA PRO A 126 -8.55 -16.72 -8.69
C PRO A 126 -9.73 -16.37 -9.59
N ILE A 127 -9.64 -16.80 -10.84
CA ILE A 127 -10.82 -16.86 -11.71
C ILE A 127 -11.74 -17.95 -11.15
N GLN A 128 -13.02 -17.64 -11.00
CA GLN A 128 -13.99 -18.54 -10.40
C GLN A 128 -13.95 -19.92 -11.08
N GLY A 129 -13.78 -20.96 -10.26
CA GLY A 129 -13.74 -22.35 -10.73
C GLY A 129 -12.35 -22.88 -11.08
N PHE A 130 -11.29 -22.09 -10.90
CA PHE A 130 -9.92 -22.50 -11.19
C PHE A 130 -8.97 -22.17 -10.04
N ASP A 131 -8.04 -23.08 -9.78
CA ASP A 131 -6.89 -22.79 -8.94
C ASP A 131 -5.98 -21.77 -9.65
N ALA A 132 -5.42 -20.84 -8.88
CA ALA A 132 -4.55 -19.80 -9.40
C ALA A 132 -3.26 -19.71 -8.60
N TYR A 133 -2.15 -19.54 -9.32
CA TYR A 133 -0.85 -19.22 -8.74
C TYR A 133 -0.45 -17.82 -9.20
N SER A 134 -0.17 -16.94 -8.23
CA SER A 134 0.31 -15.58 -8.49
C SER A 134 1.75 -15.43 -8.05
N VAL A 135 2.58 -14.78 -8.87
CA VAL A 135 3.99 -14.49 -8.55
C VAL A 135 4.20 -12.99 -8.49
N GLU A 136 4.80 -12.50 -7.41
CA GLU A 136 5.18 -11.09 -7.25
C GLU A 136 6.67 -10.91 -7.57
N PHE A 137 6.99 -10.04 -8.51
CA PHE A 137 8.37 -9.63 -8.80
C PHE A 137 8.59 -8.18 -8.39
N LYS A 138 9.64 -7.93 -7.60
CA LYS A 138 10.12 -6.59 -7.33
C LYS A 138 11.42 -6.35 -8.08
N VAL A 139 11.31 -5.74 -9.26
CA VAL A 139 12.46 -5.45 -10.13
C VAL A 139 13.21 -4.26 -9.56
N PHE A 140 14.51 -4.45 -9.28
CA PHE A 140 15.40 -3.37 -8.89
C PHE A 140 16.34 -3.06 -10.06
N ILE A 141 16.38 -1.80 -10.48
CA ILE A 141 17.47 -1.33 -11.33
C ILE A 141 18.70 -1.22 -10.43
N GLN A 142 19.59 -2.22 -10.48
CA GLN A 142 20.92 -2.07 -9.93
C GLN A 142 21.59 -0.92 -10.67
N LYS A 143 22.02 0.10 -9.91
CA LYS A 143 22.79 1.21 -10.44
C LYS A 143 24.00 0.65 -11.21
N LEU A 144 24.00 0.75 -12.54
CA LEU A 144 25.17 0.64 -13.41
C LEU A 144 26.11 1.85 -13.18
N PHE A 145 26.58 2.04 -11.95
CA PHE A 145 27.44 3.17 -11.54
C PHE A 145 28.68 2.70 -10.77
N THR A 146 29.30 1.61 -11.21
CA THR A 146 30.59 1.15 -10.65
C THR A 146 31.67 0.88 -11.70
N TRP A 147 31.46 1.23 -12.97
CA TRP A 147 32.45 0.99 -14.04
C TRP A 147 33.19 2.23 -14.57
N GLN A 148 32.97 3.43 -14.01
CA GLN A 148 33.76 4.62 -14.39
C GLN A 148 34.82 5.05 -13.37
N HIS A 149 34.77 4.59 -12.12
CA HIS A 149 35.76 4.99 -11.10
C HIS A 149 37.01 4.09 -11.03
N LYS A 150 37.04 2.95 -11.73
CA LYS A 150 38.21 2.05 -11.71
C LYS A 150 39.27 2.40 -12.77
N ILE A 151 38.87 2.99 -13.90
CA ILE A 151 39.82 3.30 -15.00
C ILE A 151 40.72 4.51 -14.68
N ILE A 152 40.32 5.42 -13.79
CA ILE A 152 41.09 6.64 -13.49
C ILE A 152 42.16 6.41 -12.40
N ARG A 153 42.10 5.30 -11.65
CA ARG A 153 43.06 5.03 -10.55
C ARG A 153 44.23 4.12 -10.92
N GLU A 154 44.26 3.53 -12.10
CA GLU A 154 45.37 2.67 -12.56
C GLU A 154 46.40 3.43 -13.43
N HIS A 155 46.22 4.73 -13.65
CA HIS A 155 47.16 5.60 -14.40
C HIS A 155 47.59 6.85 -13.64
N LYS A 156 48.01 6.69 -12.37
CA LYS A 156 48.83 7.70 -11.67
C LYS A 156 49.98 7.03 -10.94
#